data_AF-A0A4P6MQA6-F1
#
_entry.id   AF-A0A4P6MQA6-F1
#
_cell.length_a   1.000
_cell.length_b   1.000
_cell.length_c   1.000
_cell.angle_alpha   90.00
_cell.angle_beta   90.00
_cell.angle_gamma   90.00
#
_symmetry.space_group_name_H-M   'P 1'
#
loop_
_entity.id
_entity.type
_entity.pdbx_description
1 polymer ?
#
loop_
_entity_poly.entity_id
_entity_poly.type
_entity_poly.pdbx_seq_one_letter_code
_entity_poly.pdbx_strand_id
1 'polypeptide(L)'
;MTHLEPFGQATAWLAVLDRSQAEVAEALGLTGGRTVEAAEAVRASSATGLLPPLPGATGRWTLAVSAGLAGISSRRLSSLAALLGTQVLLYDTAGDPGTGEDVLARAAVESIDPRTLTGEVPGHALLFDDVDEGPPTGASVEIPSRTPWLWSKLVRR
;
A
#
# COMPACT_ATOMS: atom_id res chain seq x y z
N MET A 1 3.82 3.62 28.68
CA MET A 1 4.31 4.50 27.61
C MET A 1 4.64 3.61 26.44
N THR A 2 3.77 3.61 25.43
CA THR A 2 3.87 2.70 24.29
C THR A 2 4.74 3.38 23.26
N HIS A 3 6.03 3.03 23.23
CA HIS A 3 6.86 3.39 22.11
C HIS A 3 6.22 2.77 20.87
N LEU A 4 5.96 3.58 19.83
CA LEU A 4 5.94 3.02 18.49
C LEU A 4 7.32 2.39 18.34
N GLU A 5 7.42 1.06 18.50
CA GLU A 5 8.52 0.34 17.86
C GLU A 5 8.44 0.81 16.42
N PRO A 6 9.46 1.55 15.93
CA PRO A 6 9.22 2.63 15.00
C PRO A 6 8.50 2.13 13.75
N PHE A 7 8.62 0.84 13.44
CA PHE A 7 7.80 0.17 12.46
C PHE A 7 7.60 -1.30 12.86
N GLY A 8 6.34 -1.73 12.98
CA GLY A 8 5.98 -3.10 13.36
C GLY A 8 6.57 -4.13 12.41
N GLN A 9 6.78 -5.35 12.92
CA GLN A 9 7.25 -6.48 12.15
C GLN A 9 6.32 -6.76 10.94
N ALA A 10 6.91 -6.92 9.75
CA ALA A 10 6.29 -7.51 8.55
C ALA A 10 5.25 -6.68 7.77
N THR A 11 5.53 -5.40 7.46
CA THR A 11 4.69 -4.61 6.55
C THR A 11 5.53 -3.79 5.58
N ALA A 12 5.12 -3.76 4.30
CA ALA A 12 5.65 -2.79 3.36
C ALA A 12 4.94 -1.45 3.57
N TRP A 13 5.66 -0.34 3.35
CA TRP A 13 5.14 1.00 3.55
C TRP A 13 5.17 1.79 2.26
N LEU A 14 4.09 2.51 2.01
CA LEU A 14 3.99 3.45 0.91
C LEU A 14 3.90 4.85 1.50
N ALA A 15 4.92 5.67 1.23
CA ALA A 15 5.00 7.05 1.68
C ALA A 15 4.59 7.98 0.54
N VAL A 16 3.63 8.87 0.79
CA VAL A 16 3.11 9.85 -0.19
C VAL A 16 3.35 11.27 0.30
N LEU A 17 4.02 12.08 -0.51
CA LEU A 17 4.36 13.46 -0.17
C LEU A 17 3.17 14.41 -0.37
N ASP A 18 2.93 15.27 0.62
CA ASP A 18 1.98 16.39 0.66
C ASP A 18 0.54 16.02 0.26
N ARG A 19 0.12 14.79 0.59
CA ARG A 19 -1.25 14.30 0.41
C ARG A 19 -1.89 13.96 1.75
N SER A 20 -3.19 14.13 1.83
CA SER A 20 -4.02 13.74 2.97
C SER A 20 -4.28 12.23 3.02
N GLN A 21 -4.67 11.73 4.19
CA GLN A 21 -5.11 10.33 4.34
C GLN A 21 -6.29 9.99 3.41
N ALA A 22 -7.18 10.94 3.15
CA ALA A 22 -8.33 10.73 2.27
C ALA A 22 -7.92 10.54 0.81
N GLU A 23 -7.03 11.41 0.30
CA GLU A 23 -6.50 11.29 -1.07
C GLU A 23 -5.72 9.98 -1.26
N VAL A 24 -4.93 9.59 -0.27
CA VAL A 24 -4.17 8.33 -0.33
C VAL A 24 -5.10 7.11 -0.25
N ALA A 25 -6.12 7.15 0.63
CA ALA A 25 -7.12 6.10 0.70
C ALA A 25 -7.88 5.93 -0.63
N GLU A 26 -8.32 7.03 -1.22
CA GLU A 26 -9.01 7.03 -2.52
C GLU A 26 -8.12 6.45 -3.63
N ALA A 27 -6.87 6.91 -3.72
CA ALA A 27 -5.93 6.42 -4.73
C ALA A 27 -5.59 4.92 -4.58
N LEU A 28 -5.64 4.40 -3.35
CA LEU A 28 -5.47 2.98 -3.06
C LEU A 28 -6.77 2.16 -3.20
N GLY A 29 -7.91 2.81 -3.42
CA GLY A 29 -9.22 2.16 -3.50
C GLY A 29 -9.75 1.69 -2.14
N LEU A 30 -9.26 2.26 -1.04
CA LEU A 30 -9.65 1.88 0.31
C LEU A 30 -10.97 2.56 0.70
N THR A 31 -11.92 1.78 1.21
CA THR A 31 -13.25 2.27 1.60
C THR A 31 -13.64 1.73 2.97
N GLY A 32 -14.55 2.43 3.67
CA GLY A 32 -15.07 1.96 4.95
C GLY A 32 -14.10 2.02 6.14
N GLY A 33 -13.04 2.82 6.05
CA GLY A 33 -12.03 2.92 7.10
C GLY A 33 -12.59 3.46 8.42
N ARG A 34 -12.04 2.96 9.54
CA ARG A 34 -12.34 3.42 10.91
C ARG A 34 -11.17 4.17 11.50
N THR A 35 -11.48 5.14 12.36
CA THR A 35 -10.47 5.85 13.16
C THR A 35 -9.92 4.93 14.25
N VAL A 36 -8.59 4.84 14.34
CA VAL A 36 -7.86 4.06 15.35
C VAL A 36 -6.66 4.84 15.87
N GLU A 37 -6.06 4.32 16.94
CA GLU A 37 -4.76 4.78 17.41
C GLU A 37 -3.65 4.40 16.43
N ALA A 38 -2.63 5.26 16.28
CA ALA A 38 -1.51 5.02 15.36
C ALA A 38 -0.81 3.67 15.61
N ALA A 39 -0.68 3.27 16.87
CA ALA A 39 -0.08 1.98 17.25
C ALA A 39 -0.93 0.76 16.81
N GLU A 40 -2.24 0.92 16.67
CA GLU A 40 -3.10 -0.14 16.11
C GLU A 40 -2.93 -0.21 14.58
N ALA A 41 -2.94 0.94 13.90
CA ALA A 41 -2.78 1.02 12.45
C ALA A 41 -1.46 0.39 11.95
N VAL A 42 -0.35 0.62 12.66
CA VAL A 42 0.98 0.12 12.26
C VAL A 42 1.16 -1.38 12.55
N ARG A 43 0.37 -1.97 13.45
CA ARG A 43 0.44 -3.40 13.80
C ARG A 43 -0.54 -4.26 13.01
N ALA A 44 -1.31 -3.65 12.11
CA ALA A 44 -2.27 -4.35 11.29
C ALA A 44 -1.56 -5.30 10.30
N SER A 45 -1.84 -6.60 10.41
CA SER A 45 -1.24 -7.64 9.55
C SER A 45 -2.07 -7.98 8.31
N SER A 46 -3.39 -7.77 8.38
CA SER A 46 -4.36 -8.12 7.33
C SER A 46 -5.25 -6.94 6.94
N ALA A 47 -4.75 -5.73 7.15
CA ALA A 47 -5.47 -4.48 6.93
C ALA A 47 -4.47 -3.38 6.58
N THR A 48 -4.95 -2.32 5.93
CA THR A 48 -4.14 -1.16 5.61
C THR A 48 -4.34 -0.06 6.63
N GLY A 49 -3.27 0.22 7.38
CA GLY A 49 -3.17 1.37 8.28
C GLY A 49 -2.72 2.62 7.52
N LEU A 50 -3.40 3.75 7.72
CA LEU A 50 -3.04 5.05 7.16
C LEU A 50 -2.76 6.05 8.29
N LEU A 51 -1.49 6.44 8.42
CA LEU A 51 -1.07 7.45 9.38
C LEU A 51 -1.33 8.87 8.85
N PRO A 52 -1.64 9.84 9.72
CA PRO A 52 -1.78 11.23 9.32
C PRO A 52 -0.47 11.79 8.76
N PRO A 53 -0.50 12.91 8.00
CA PRO A 53 0.70 13.47 7.40
C PRO A 53 1.77 13.83 8.46
N LEU A 54 2.89 13.11 8.46
CA LEU A 54 4.00 13.28 9.38
C LEU A 54 5.06 14.23 8.81
N PRO A 55 5.78 14.99 9.66
CA PRO A 55 6.89 15.81 9.18
C PRO A 55 8.03 14.94 8.64
N GLY A 56 8.57 15.35 7.49
CA GLY A 56 9.70 14.70 6.83
C GLY A 56 10.74 15.69 6.34
N ALA A 57 11.83 15.18 5.78
CA ALA A 57 12.95 16.00 5.30
C ALA A 57 12.54 16.97 4.17
N THR A 58 11.57 16.56 3.35
CA THR A 58 11.16 17.24 2.11
C THR A 58 9.71 17.70 2.10
N GLY A 59 8.97 17.56 3.21
CA GLY A 59 7.56 17.96 3.32
C GLY A 59 6.79 17.09 4.30
N ARG A 60 5.48 16.95 4.11
CA ARG A 60 4.65 16.09 4.98
C ARG A 60 4.32 14.79 4.28
N TRP A 61 4.56 13.66 4.95
CA TRP A 61 4.39 12.34 4.36
C TRP A 61 3.25 11.59 5.01
N THR A 62 2.29 11.16 4.19
CA THR A 62 1.22 10.24 4.60
C THR A 62 1.69 8.81 4.34
N LEU A 63 1.53 7.94 5.34
CA LEU A 63 2.08 6.59 5.31
C LEU A 63 0.96 5.56 5.28
N ALA A 64 0.95 4.73 4.26
CA ALA A 64 0.15 3.51 4.20
C ALA A 64 1.02 2.31 4.62
N VAL A 65 0.52 1.50 5.54
CA VAL A 65 1.20 0.35 6.12
C VAL A 65 0.33 -0.89 5.93
N SER A 66 0.82 -1.87 5.17
CA SER A 66 0.14 -3.17 4.99
C SER A 66 1.12 -4.23 4.50
N ALA A 67 0.89 -5.49 4.86
CA ALA A 67 1.59 -6.62 4.26
C ALA A 67 1.26 -6.75 2.75
N GLY A 68 0.05 -6.37 2.33
CA GLY A 68 -0.41 -6.42 0.94
C GLY A 68 0.28 -5.41 0.01
N LEU A 69 1.03 -4.44 0.56
CA LEU A 69 1.86 -3.53 -0.23
C LEU A 69 3.21 -4.17 -0.62
N ALA A 70 3.61 -5.26 0.02
CA ALA A 70 4.85 -5.95 -0.30
C ALA A 70 4.77 -6.51 -1.73
N GLY A 71 5.83 -6.29 -2.52
CA GLY A 71 5.85 -6.71 -3.92
C GLY A 71 4.93 -5.92 -4.87
N ILE A 72 4.43 -4.74 -4.48
CA ILE A 72 3.75 -3.85 -5.42
C ILE A 72 4.63 -3.56 -6.64
N SER A 73 4.10 -3.77 -7.85
CA SER A 73 4.87 -3.58 -9.08
C SER A 73 5.30 -2.12 -9.27
N SER A 74 6.47 -1.91 -9.86
CA SER A 74 6.96 -0.56 -10.23
C SER A 74 5.98 0.19 -11.13
N ARG A 75 5.28 -0.51 -12.03
CA ARG A 75 4.22 0.09 -12.86
C ARG A 75 3.09 0.66 -12.02
N ARG A 76 2.60 -0.09 -11.02
CA ARG A 76 1.52 0.36 -10.13
C ARG A 76 1.97 1.55 -9.28
N LEU A 77 3.21 1.54 -8.77
CA LEU A 77 3.79 2.70 -8.08
C LEU A 77 3.88 3.94 -8.98
N SER A 78 4.36 3.80 -10.22
CA SER A 78 4.41 4.92 -11.16
C SER A 78 3.02 5.45 -11.50
N SER A 79 2.02 4.57 -11.65
CA SER A 79 0.63 4.97 -11.84
C SER A 79 0.07 5.72 -10.63
N LEU A 80 0.38 5.28 -9.40
CA LEU A 80 -0.02 5.99 -8.18
C LEU A 80 0.62 7.38 -8.08
N ALA A 81 1.93 7.47 -8.35
CA ALA A 81 2.64 8.75 -8.36
C ALA A 81 2.08 9.72 -9.40
N ALA A 82 1.76 9.22 -10.60
CA ALA A 82 1.13 10.01 -11.66
C ALA A 82 -0.30 10.45 -11.30
N LEU A 83 -1.10 9.54 -10.72
CA LEU A 83 -2.48 9.82 -10.29
C LEU A 83 -2.52 10.90 -9.20
N LEU A 84 -1.63 10.81 -8.21
CA LEU A 84 -1.54 11.75 -7.10
C LEU A 84 -0.74 13.02 -7.45
N GLY A 85 -0.06 13.04 -8.61
CA GLY A 85 0.79 14.13 -9.05
C GLY A 85 1.88 14.49 -8.02
N THR A 86 2.42 13.51 -7.31
CA THR A 86 3.38 13.71 -6.21
C THR A 86 4.38 12.56 -6.10
N GLN A 87 5.36 12.72 -5.23
CA GLN A 87 6.34 11.68 -4.93
C GLN A 87 5.71 10.56 -4.09
N VAL A 88 5.94 9.32 -4.52
CA VAL A 88 5.54 8.10 -3.82
C VAL A 88 6.76 7.20 -3.67
N LEU A 89 7.06 6.78 -2.44
CA LEU A 89 8.18 5.91 -2.10
C LEU A 89 7.67 4.62 -1.47
N LEU A 90 8.28 3.48 -1.83
CA LEU A 90 8.00 2.18 -1.24
C LEU A 90 9.18 1.74 -0.38
N TYR A 91 8.88 1.29 0.83
CA TYR A 91 9.82 0.67 1.75
C TYR A 91 9.31 -0.73 2.09
N ASP A 92 9.96 -1.75 1.53
CA ASP A 92 9.57 -3.15 1.74
C ASP A 92 10.58 -3.86 2.66
N THR A 93 10.18 -4.15 3.90
CA THR A 93 11.05 -4.85 4.87
C THR A 93 11.16 -6.35 4.64
N ALA A 94 10.32 -6.94 3.77
CA ALA A 94 10.30 -8.37 3.48
C ALA A 94 11.05 -8.71 2.17
N GLY A 95 11.05 -7.79 1.20
CA GLY A 95 11.67 -7.98 -0.11
C GLY A 95 13.04 -7.33 -0.31
N ASP A 96 13.47 -6.41 0.57
CA ASP A 96 14.78 -5.74 0.47
C ASP A 96 15.88 -6.64 1.09
N PRO A 97 17.02 -6.88 0.42
CA PRO A 97 18.13 -7.66 0.97
C PRO A 97 18.84 -7.03 2.18
N GLY A 98 18.53 -5.77 2.52
CA GLY A 98 18.97 -5.12 3.75
C GLY A 98 18.29 -5.67 5.01
N THR A 99 18.92 -5.49 6.16
CA THR A 99 18.25 -5.72 7.44
C THR A 99 17.11 -4.71 7.60
N GLY A 100 16.09 -5.02 8.41
CA GLY A 100 14.99 -4.07 8.67
C GLY A 100 15.49 -2.66 9.02
N GLU A 101 16.58 -2.56 9.78
CA GLU A 101 17.24 -1.31 10.15
C GLU A 101 17.76 -0.49 8.96
N ASP A 102 18.19 -1.12 7.86
CA ASP A 102 18.68 -0.43 6.66
C ASP A 102 17.53 0.27 5.90
N VAL A 103 16.38 -0.39 5.83
CA VAL A 103 15.15 0.20 5.25
C VAL A 103 14.72 1.40 6.08
N LEU A 104 14.89 1.34 7.40
CA LEU A 104 14.60 2.46 8.31
C LEU A 104 15.56 3.62 8.12
N ALA A 105 16.85 3.35 8.00
CA ALA A 105 17.85 4.38 7.74
C ALA A 105 17.57 5.09 6.41
N ARG A 106 17.18 4.34 5.37
CA ARG A 106 16.79 4.90 4.08
C ARG A 106 15.53 5.78 4.19
N ALA A 107 14.47 5.26 4.81
CA ALA A 107 13.23 6.02 5.01
C ALA A 107 13.47 7.32 5.80
N ALA A 108 14.36 7.26 6.80
CA ALA A 108 14.77 8.41 7.61
C ALA A 108 15.48 9.51 6.82
N VAL A 109 16.29 9.13 5.83
CA VAL A 109 17.06 10.06 4.99
C VAL A 109 16.20 10.66 3.88
N GLU A 110 15.33 9.85 3.27
CA GLU A 110 14.64 10.21 2.03
C GLU A 110 13.28 10.86 2.27
N SER A 111 12.60 10.52 3.36
CA SER A 111 11.16 10.74 3.47
C SER A 111 10.75 11.22 4.86
N ILE A 112 10.88 10.40 5.91
CA ILE A 112 10.20 10.61 7.19
C ILE A 112 11.23 10.95 8.27
N ASP A 113 10.98 11.92 9.15
CA ASP A 113 11.84 12.06 10.34
C ASP A 113 11.51 10.92 11.33
N PRO A 114 12.42 9.97 11.59
CA PRO A 114 12.19 8.85 12.52
C PRO A 114 11.90 9.31 13.95
N ARG A 115 12.24 10.56 14.32
CA ARG A 115 11.88 11.16 15.62
C ARG A 115 10.40 11.48 15.73
N THR A 116 9.74 11.75 14.61
CA THR A 116 8.28 11.97 14.55
C THR A 116 7.50 10.65 14.61
N LEU A 117 8.18 9.54 14.34
CA LEU A 117 7.65 8.18 14.39
C LEU A 117 7.87 7.53 15.76
N THR A 118 8.84 8.00 16.53
CA THR A 118 9.16 7.50 17.88
C THR A 118 8.44 8.26 19.01
N GLY A 119 7.43 9.06 18.66
CA GLY A 119 6.65 9.90 19.58
C GLY A 119 5.13 9.78 19.38
N GLU A 120 4.37 10.66 20.04
CA GLU A 120 2.93 10.75 19.87
C GLU A 120 2.63 11.28 18.45
N VAL A 121 2.04 10.42 17.61
CA VAL A 121 1.62 10.82 16.26
C VAL A 121 0.45 11.80 16.38
N PRO A 122 0.56 13.03 15.88
CA PRO A 122 -0.52 14.01 16.00
C PRO A 122 -1.70 13.58 15.13
N GLY A 123 -2.86 13.41 15.77
CA GLY A 123 -4.12 13.07 15.11
C GLY A 123 -4.44 11.59 15.09
N HIS A 124 -5.52 11.25 14.40
CA HIS A 124 -6.03 9.89 14.33
C HIS A 124 -5.52 9.15 13.10
N ALA A 125 -5.16 7.88 13.27
CA ALA A 125 -4.88 6.99 12.15
C ALA A 125 -6.20 6.41 11.62
N LEU A 126 -6.19 6.00 10.35
CA LEU A 126 -7.28 5.26 9.76
C LEU A 126 -6.85 3.80 9.58
N LEU A 127 -7.75 2.87 9.83
CA LEU A 127 -7.56 1.47 9.54
C LEU A 127 -8.66 1.01 8.59
N PHE A 128 -8.24 0.42 7.47
CA PHE A 128 -9.11 -0.14 6.46
C PHE A 128 -8.91 -1.64 6.48
N ASP A 129 -9.98 -2.38 6.68
CA ASP A 129 -9.92 -3.82 6.46
C ASP A 129 -9.60 -4.01 4.98
N ASP A 130 -8.48 -4.67 4.69
CA ASP A 130 -8.18 -5.08 3.33
C ASP A 130 -9.27 -6.09 2.99
N VAL A 131 -10.29 -5.65 2.26
CA VAL A 131 -11.31 -6.56 1.75
C VAL A 131 -10.52 -7.59 0.97
N ASP A 132 -10.49 -8.81 1.50
CA ASP A 132 -10.01 -9.98 0.82
C ASP A 132 -10.81 -10.04 -0.48
N GLU A 133 -10.29 -9.42 -1.53
CA GLU A 133 -10.62 -9.79 -2.89
C GLU A 133 -9.97 -11.17 -3.02
N GLY A 134 -10.63 -12.15 -2.39
CA GLY A 134 -10.27 -13.54 -2.47
C GLY A 134 -10.08 -13.90 -3.93
N PRO A 135 -9.27 -14.94 -4.22
CA PRO A 135 -8.86 -15.26 -5.58
C PRO A 135 -10.06 -15.09 -6.51
N PRO A 136 -9.93 -14.28 -7.59
CA PRO A 136 -11.09 -13.79 -8.34
C PRO A 136 -12.00 -14.96 -8.53
N THR A 137 -13.24 -14.88 -7.99
CA THR A 137 -14.18 -16.00 -8.06
C THR A 137 -14.09 -16.48 -9.49
N GLY A 138 -13.62 -17.71 -9.68
CA GLY A 138 -13.54 -18.31 -10.98
C GLY A 138 -14.96 -18.47 -11.45
N ALA A 139 -15.57 -17.37 -11.91
CA ALA A 139 -16.56 -17.41 -12.93
C ALA A 139 -15.82 -18.12 -14.05
N SER A 140 -16.00 -19.45 -14.08
CA SER A 140 -15.91 -20.23 -15.28
C SER A 140 -16.64 -19.38 -16.30
N VAL A 141 -15.89 -18.61 -17.07
CA VAL A 141 -16.38 -18.08 -18.33
C VAL A 141 -16.79 -19.35 -19.02
N GLU A 142 -18.10 -19.58 -19.07
CA GLU A 142 -18.68 -20.62 -19.88
C GLU A 142 -18.24 -20.23 -21.29
N ILE A 143 -17.09 -20.79 -21.70
CA ILE A 143 -16.59 -20.67 -23.04
C ILE A 143 -17.76 -21.20 -23.86
N PRO A 144 -18.42 -20.40 -24.71
CA PRO A 144 -19.45 -20.96 -25.56
C PRO A 144 -18.75 -22.05 -26.35
N SER A 145 -19.22 -23.29 -26.17
CA SER A 145 -18.67 -24.49 -26.76
C SER A 145 -18.50 -24.24 -28.26
N ARG A 146 -17.27 -23.88 -28.66
CA ARG A 146 -16.90 -23.64 -30.04
C ARG A 146 -16.84 -25.01 -30.70
N THR A 147 -17.99 -25.40 -31.24
CA THR A 147 -18.18 -26.55 -32.12
C THR A 147 -17.08 -26.57 -33.21
N PRO A 148 -16.23 -27.60 -33.26
CA PRO A 148 -15.04 -27.61 -34.11
C PRO A 148 -15.33 -27.98 -35.58
N TRP A 149 -16.59 -27.93 -36.05
CA TRP A 149 -16.99 -28.43 -37.38
C TRP A 149 -17.37 -27.36 -38.42
N LEU A 150 -17.34 -26.07 -38.07
CA LEU A 150 -17.79 -25.00 -38.98
C LEU A 150 -16.68 -24.31 -39.79
N TRP A 151 -15.41 -24.70 -39.63
CA TRP A 151 -14.27 -24.08 -40.32
C TRP A 151 -13.76 -24.86 -41.56
N SER A 152 -14.53 -25.83 -42.06
CA SER A 152 -14.09 -26.71 -43.17
C SER A 152 -14.74 -26.41 -44.54
N LYS A 153 -15.48 -25.29 -44.71
CA LYS A 153 -16.19 -25.00 -45.98
C LYS A 153 -15.84 -23.68 -46.67
N LEU A 154 -14.69 -23.08 -46.37
CA LEU A 154 -14.25 -21.84 -47.03
C LEU A 154 -12.89 -21.94 -47.74
N VAL A 155 -12.40 -23.15 -47.99
CA VAL A 155 -11.27 -23.37 -48.91
C VAL A 155 -11.49 -24.64 -49.73
N ARG A 156 -12.27 -24.56 -50.83
CA ARG A 156 -11.98 -25.27 -52.10
C ARG A 156 -13.00 -24.92 -53.20
N ARG A 157 -12.42 -24.34 -54.26
CA ARG A 157 -12.89 -24.13 -55.64
C ARG A 157 -13.89 -23.01 -55.89
#